data_AF-A0AAP0QRK8-F1
#
_entry.id   AF-A0AAP0QRK8-F1
#
_cell.length_a   1.000
_cell.length_b   1.000
_cell.length_c   1.000
_cell.angle_alpha   90.00
_cell.angle_beta   90.00
_cell.angle_gamma   90.00
#
_symmetry.space_group_name_H-M   'P 1'
#
loop_
_entity.id
_entity.type
_entity.pdbx_description
1 polymer ?
#
loop_
_entity_poly.entity_id
_entity_poly.type
_entity_poly.pdbx_seq_one_letter_code
_entity_poly.pdbx_strand_id
1 'polypeptide(L)'
;MKLGWDLKTGLKQYLSSWESADDPSPGKFSYGLDIQVWPKLCTFNGSAKYTYTRQWNGAAFVAAPYSNFLYDQVLVEKKDEISFRYESYNSPNIMILKVNPSGLLTRLIWNERSTAWDLVFSVPNGYCGNYGHCGPNSICSLDQTPLCQCLRGLKLKSQNNQTWPRKCERSSDCKSGDQFLKLDDFKAPDLLESLCQFQTNGRRQWLFNVVWGPD
;
A
#
# COMPACT_ATOMS: atom_id res chain seq x y z
N MET A 1 10.42 -9.25 -15.71
CA MET A 1 10.83 -9.81 -14.40
C MET A 1 9.58 -10.07 -13.56
N LYS A 2 9.60 -11.10 -12.70
CA LYS A 2 8.50 -11.43 -11.77
C LYS A 2 8.88 -11.02 -10.34
N LEU A 3 7.93 -10.49 -9.59
CA LEU A 3 8.03 -10.20 -8.16
C LEU A 3 7.01 -11.07 -7.42
N GLY A 4 7.43 -11.82 -6.40
CA GLY A 4 6.53 -12.71 -5.68
C GLY A 4 7.16 -14.08 -5.44
N TRP A 5 6.33 -15.12 -5.43
CA TRP A 5 6.71 -16.47 -5.03
C TRP A 5 6.48 -17.47 -6.14
N ASP A 6 7.51 -18.27 -6.38
CA ASP A 6 7.34 -19.60 -6.96
C ASP A 6 7.09 -20.59 -5.81
N LEU A 7 5.87 -21.12 -5.73
CA LEU A 7 5.45 -22.00 -4.65
C LEU A 7 5.95 -23.43 -4.81
N LYS A 8 6.41 -23.82 -6.01
CA LYS A 8 7.05 -25.13 -6.23
C LYS A 8 8.46 -25.15 -5.67
N THR A 9 9.22 -24.08 -5.90
CA THR A 9 10.63 -23.99 -5.49
C THR A 9 10.81 -23.30 -4.14
N GLY A 10 9.80 -22.57 -3.67
CA GLY A 10 9.88 -21.72 -2.49
C GLY A 10 10.64 -20.42 -2.72
N LEU A 11 11.06 -20.13 -3.96
CA LEU A 11 11.85 -18.95 -4.28
C LEU A 11 10.99 -17.69 -4.20
N LYS A 12 11.44 -16.72 -3.40
CA LYS A 12 10.86 -15.38 -3.35
C LYS A 12 11.72 -14.40 -4.16
N GLN A 13 11.10 -13.73 -5.12
CA GLN A 13 11.72 -12.70 -5.95
C GLN A 13 11.21 -11.31 -5.52
N TYR A 14 12.13 -10.40 -5.27
CA TYR A 14 11.85 -9.02 -4.86
C TYR A 14 13.00 -8.10 -5.28
N LEU A 15 12.79 -6.80 -5.24
CA LEU A 15 13.83 -5.79 -5.44
C LEU A 15 14.50 -5.46 -4.12
N SER A 16 15.83 -5.38 -4.10
CA SER A 16 16.58 -4.78 -3.00
C SER A 16 17.08 -3.40 -3.43
N SER A 17 17.11 -2.46 -2.48
CA SER A 17 17.89 -1.25 -2.67
C SER A 17 19.37 -1.59 -2.65
N TRP A 18 20.16 -0.67 -3.17
CA TRP A 18 21.58 -0.59 -2.85
C TRP A 18 21.76 -0.07 -1.43
N GLU A 19 22.92 -0.30 -0.84
CA GLU A 19 23.29 0.25 0.46
C GLU A 19 23.51 1.76 0.37
N SER A 20 24.14 2.22 -0.70
CA SER A 20 24.32 3.65 -0.97
C SER A 20 24.33 3.93 -2.48
N ALA A 21 24.55 5.19 -2.87
CA ALA A 21 24.70 5.55 -4.28
C ALA A 21 25.94 4.91 -4.93
N ASP A 22 26.98 4.66 -4.13
CA ASP A 22 28.29 4.18 -4.59
C ASP A 22 28.54 2.71 -4.24
N ASP A 23 27.71 2.09 -3.39
CA ASP A 23 27.82 0.68 -2.98
C ASP A 23 26.59 -0.12 -3.45
N PRO A 24 26.73 -1.01 -4.45
CA PRO A 24 25.65 -1.84 -4.97
C PRO A 24 25.30 -3.05 -4.10
N SER A 25 25.95 -3.22 -2.93
CA SER A 25 25.60 -4.26 -1.97
C SER A 25 24.12 -4.14 -1.50
N PRO A 26 23.47 -5.24 -1.08
CA PRO A 26 22.08 -5.20 -0.64
C PRO A 26 21.86 -4.25 0.53
N GLY A 27 21.04 -3.23 0.32
CA GLY A 27 20.71 -2.24 1.33
C GLY A 27 19.49 -2.58 2.19
N LYS A 28 19.10 -1.62 3.02
CA LYS A 28 18.04 -1.78 4.03
C LYS A 28 16.63 -1.94 3.45
N PHE A 29 16.37 -1.39 2.27
CA PHE A 29 15.03 -1.35 1.70
C PHE A 29 14.80 -2.47 0.69
N SER A 30 13.60 -3.03 0.70
CA SER A 30 13.19 -4.01 -0.31
C SER A 30 11.79 -3.70 -0.82
N TYR A 31 11.49 -4.09 -2.04
CA TYR A 31 10.18 -3.93 -2.66
C TYR A 31 9.72 -5.23 -3.29
N GLY A 32 8.50 -5.63 -2.96
CA GLY A 32 7.95 -6.87 -3.51
C GLY A 32 6.49 -7.07 -3.14
N LEU A 33 5.97 -8.21 -3.58
CA LEU A 33 4.62 -8.63 -3.25
C LEU A 33 4.56 -9.06 -1.77
N ASP A 34 3.44 -8.75 -1.10
CA ASP A 34 3.04 -9.15 0.25
C ASP A 34 1.66 -9.82 0.14
N ILE A 35 1.51 -11.02 0.69
CA ILE A 35 0.37 -11.93 0.42
C ILE A 35 -0.37 -12.37 1.68
N GLN A 36 -0.38 -11.56 2.74
CA GLN A 36 -1.01 -11.95 4.02
C GLN A 36 -2.50 -12.29 3.90
N VAL A 37 -3.31 -11.35 3.43
CA VAL A 37 -4.78 -11.53 3.25
C VAL A 37 -5.17 -11.27 1.81
N TRP A 38 -4.60 -10.22 1.22
CA TRP A 38 -4.76 -9.84 -0.18
C TRP A 38 -3.40 -9.46 -0.75
N PRO A 39 -3.07 -9.83 -2.00
CA PRO A 39 -1.83 -9.41 -2.64
C PRO A 39 -1.71 -7.88 -2.68
N LYS A 40 -0.57 -7.37 -2.21
CA LYS A 40 -0.21 -5.95 -2.20
C LYS A 40 1.26 -5.81 -2.57
N LEU A 41 1.63 -4.75 -3.28
CA LEU A 41 3.05 -4.41 -3.44
C LEU A 41 3.47 -3.47 -2.32
N CYS A 42 4.54 -3.81 -1.62
CA CYS A 42 5.02 -3.12 -0.43
C CYS A 42 6.49 -2.78 -0.57
N THR A 43 6.89 -1.60 -0.07
CA THR A 43 8.28 -1.33 0.28
C THR A 43 8.46 -1.65 1.76
N PHE A 44 9.53 -2.35 2.10
CA PHE A 44 9.91 -2.68 3.48
C PHE A 44 11.23 -2.00 3.84
N ASN A 45 11.34 -1.61 5.10
CA ASN A 45 12.56 -1.17 5.75
C ASN A 45 12.98 -2.27 6.74
N GLY A 46 13.89 -3.15 6.32
CA GLY A 46 14.09 -4.43 6.99
C GLY A 46 12.81 -5.26 7.01
N SER A 47 12.30 -5.59 8.21
CA SER A 47 11.02 -6.31 8.39
C SER A 47 9.80 -5.39 8.53
N ALA A 48 10.00 -4.09 8.70
CA ALA A 48 8.91 -3.14 8.89
C ALA A 48 8.35 -2.67 7.54
N LYS A 49 7.02 -2.68 7.39
CA LYS A 49 6.36 -2.11 6.21
C LYS A 49 6.58 -0.60 6.18
N TYR A 50 7.16 -0.10 5.09
CA TYR A 50 7.49 1.31 4.89
C TYR A 50 6.43 2.02 4.05
N THR A 51 5.99 1.38 2.96
CA THR A 51 4.85 1.82 2.14
C THR A 51 4.11 0.61 1.59
N TYR A 52 2.91 0.80 1.08
CA TYR A 52 2.26 -0.21 0.24
C TYR A 52 1.39 0.45 -0.83
N THR A 53 1.10 -0.29 -1.88
CA THR A 53 0.17 0.10 -2.94
C THR A 53 -1.26 -0.26 -2.58
N ARG A 54 -2.24 0.44 -3.16
CA ARG A 54 -3.66 0.08 -3.01
C ARG A 54 -3.89 -1.37 -3.46
N GLN A 55 -4.94 -2.01 -2.95
CA GLN A 55 -5.31 -3.38 -3.30
C GLN A 55 -5.43 -3.56 -4.83
N TRP A 56 -5.16 -4.77 -5.29
CA TRP A 56 -5.38 -5.16 -6.68
C TRP A 56 -6.87 -5.08 -7.02
N ASN A 57 -7.25 -4.32 -8.06
CA ASN A 57 -8.64 -4.17 -8.48
C ASN A 57 -9.03 -5.05 -9.68
N GLY A 58 -8.18 -6.01 -10.06
CA GLY A 58 -8.37 -6.82 -11.27
C GLY A 58 -7.63 -6.31 -12.51
N ALA A 59 -7.20 -5.04 -12.52
CA ALA A 59 -6.50 -4.43 -13.66
C ALA A 59 -5.18 -3.74 -13.25
N ALA A 60 -5.13 -3.11 -12.08
CA ALA A 60 -3.95 -2.43 -11.58
C ALA A 60 -3.94 -2.41 -10.04
N PHE A 61 -2.75 -2.26 -9.46
CA PHE A 61 -2.65 -1.76 -8.10
C PHE A 61 -3.02 -0.27 -8.16
N VAL A 62 -4.16 0.11 -7.56
CA VAL A 62 -4.90 1.39 -7.76
C VAL A 62 -4.08 2.65 -7.38
N ALA A 63 -2.85 2.51 -6.90
CA ALA A 63 -1.97 3.64 -6.55
C ALA A 63 -1.32 4.36 -7.75
N ALA A 64 -1.49 3.88 -8.99
CA ALA A 64 -0.83 4.48 -10.16
C ALA A 64 -1.83 4.90 -11.25
N PRO A 65 -2.59 6.01 -11.04
CA PRO A 65 -3.62 6.47 -11.98
C PRO A 65 -3.13 6.72 -13.42
N TYR A 66 -1.82 6.90 -13.61
CA TYR A 66 -1.21 7.21 -14.91
C TYR A 66 -0.48 6.03 -15.58
N SER A 67 -0.49 4.84 -14.97
CA SER A 67 0.35 3.72 -15.44
C SER A 67 -0.24 2.89 -16.58
N ASN A 68 -1.57 2.85 -16.70
CA ASN A 68 -2.26 1.90 -17.58
C ASN A 68 -2.09 2.18 -19.07
N PHE A 69 -1.53 3.33 -19.46
CA PHE A 69 -1.30 3.66 -20.88
C PHE A 69 0.07 3.17 -21.41
N LEU A 70 1.03 2.87 -20.53
CA LEU A 70 2.41 2.54 -20.93
C LEU A 70 2.73 1.04 -20.84
N TYR A 71 2.10 0.34 -19.91
CA TYR A 71 2.30 -1.08 -19.66
C TYR A 71 1.07 -1.69 -18.98
N ASP A 72 0.91 -2.99 -19.16
CA ASP A 72 -0.02 -3.83 -18.42
C ASP A 72 0.58 -4.24 -17.08
N GLN A 73 -0.30 -4.34 -16.08
CA GLN A 73 -0.01 -4.93 -14.79
C GLN A 73 -0.62 -6.33 -14.77
N VAL A 74 0.17 -7.34 -14.42
CA VAL A 74 -0.29 -8.73 -14.40
C VAL A 74 0.00 -9.33 -13.05
N LEU A 75 -1.07 -9.64 -12.31
CA LEU A 75 -1.04 -10.47 -11.11
C LEU A 75 -1.41 -11.91 -11.49
N VAL A 76 -0.55 -12.85 -11.13
CA VAL A 76 -0.75 -14.28 -11.32
C VAL A 76 -1.01 -14.88 -9.95
N GLU A 77 -2.18 -15.49 -9.77
CA GLU A 77 -2.56 -16.23 -8.56
C GLU A 77 -2.94 -17.66 -8.96
N LYS A 78 -1.94 -18.54 -9.01
CA LYS A 78 -2.09 -19.96 -9.33
C LYS A 78 -1.60 -20.80 -8.17
N LYS A 79 -1.97 -22.09 -8.15
CA LYS A 79 -1.55 -23.05 -7.12
C LYS A 79 -0.03 -23.10 -6.91
N ASP A 80 0.73 -22.86 -7.99
CA ASP A 80 2.17 -23.00 -8.03
C ASP A 80 2.92 -21.67 -8.04
N GLU A 81 2.22 -20.54 -8.21
CA GLU A 81 2.85 -19.24 -8.42
C GLU A 81 1.92 -18.12 -7.95
N ILE A 82 2.44 -17.25 -7.10
CA ILE A 82 1.81 -15.97 -6.78
C ILE A 82 2.80 -14.87 -7.11
N SER A 83 2.62 -14.22 -8.26
CA SER A 83 3.60 -13.27 -8.76
C SER A 83 2.96 -12.07 -9.45
N PHE A 84 3.74 -11.01 -9.51
CA PHE A 84 3.39 -9.77 -10.15
C PHE A 84 4.46 -9.40 -11.18
N ARG A 85 4.03 -8.92 -12.34
CA ARG A 85 4.92 -8.47 -13.40
C ARG A 85 4.27 -7.36 -14.22
N TYR A 86 5.11 -6.64 -14.94
CA TYR A 86 4.69 -5.65 -15.91
C TYR A 86 4.96 -6.17 -17.32
N GLU A 87 4.02 -5.94 -18.23
CA GLU A 87 4.15 -6.26 -19.65
C GLU A 87 4.01 -4.98 -20.47
N SER A 88 4.88 -4.76 -21.45
CA SER A 88 4.72 -3.62 -22.35
C SER A 88 3.73 -3.96 -23.45
N TYR A 89 2.90 -2.99 -23.86
CA TYR A 89 1.81 -3.24 -24.81
C TYR A 89 2.30 -3.66 -26.20
N ASN A 90 3.22 -2.92 -26.84
CA ASN A 90 3.53 -3.15 -28.28
C ASN A 90 4.86 -2.55 -28.80
N SER A 91 5.70 -1.94 -27.96
CA SER A 91 6.98 -1.32 -28.37
C SER A 91 8.06 -1.63 -27.33
N PRO A 92 9.37 -1.70 -27.66
CA PRO A 92 10.43 -1.83 -26.66
C PRO A 92 10.58 -0.54 -25.84
N ASN A 93 9.55 -0.20 -25.06
CA ASN A 93 9.65 0.83 -24.03
C ASN A 93 10.58 0.30 -22.95
N ILE A 94 11.81 0.82 -22.92
CA ILE A 94 12.78 0.46 -21.89
C ILE A 94 12.30 1.12 -20.60
N MET A 95 11.98 0.30 -19.61
CA MET A 95 11.45 0.75 -18.31
C MET A 95 12.30 0.17 -17.18
N ILE A 96 12.51 0.98 -16.16
CA ILE A 96 13.20 0.58 -14.93
C ILE A 96 12.27 0.82 -13.75
N LEU A 97 12.16 -0.20 -12.88
CA LEU A 97 11.63 -0.04 -11.54
C LEU A 97 12.76 -0.27 -10.55
N LYS A 98 13.04 0.71 -9.70
CA LYS A 98 14.11 0.62 -8.70
C LYS A 98 13.68 1.22 -7.38
N VAL A 99 14.19 0.66 -6.29
CA VAL A 99 14.09 1.23 -4.95
C VAL A 99 15.48 1.77 -4.56
N ASN A 100 15.55 3.03 -4.14
CA ASN A 100 16.82 3.66 -3.77
C ASN A 100 17.16 3.40 -2.28
N PRO A 101 18.38 3.75 -1.82
CA PRO A 101 18.79 3.56 -0.42
C PRO A 101 17.94 4.30 0.62
N SER A 102 17.14 5.30 0.20
CA SER A 102 16.20 6.01 1.07
C SER A 102 14.80 5.36 1.11
N GLY A 103 14.59 4.25 0.39
CA GLY A 103 13.31 3.56 0.32
C GLY A 103 12.33 4.13 -0.71
N LEU A 104 12.76 5.09 -1.53
CA LEU A 104 11.95 5.66 -2.59
C LEU A 104 11.91 4.71 -3.78
N LEU A 105 10.74 4.17 -4.07
CA LEU A 105 10.46 3.42 -5.29
C LEU A 105 10.27 4.40 -6.44
N THR A 106 10.94 4.17 -7.56
CA THR A 106 10.82 5.01 -8.76
C THR A 106 10.61 4.15 -10.01
N ARG A 107 9.67 4.56 -10.84
CA ARG A 107 9.47 4.02 -12.19
C ARG A 107 9.99 5.03 -13.21
N LEU A 108 10.96 4.60 -14.00
CA LEU A 108 11.55 5.39 -15.06
C LEU A 108 11.21 4.77 -16.41
N ILE A 109 11.03 5.61 -17.43
CA ILE A 109 10.90 5.21 -18.83
C ILE A 109 11.96 5.92 -19.66
N TRP A 110 12.57 5.20 -20.60
CA TRP A 110 13.52 5.79 -21.53
C TRP A 110 12.79 6.60 -22.59
N ASN A 111 13.13 7.88 -22.71
CA ASN A 111 12.60 8.76 -23.74
C ASN A 111 13.64 8.91 -24.84
N GLU A 112 13.35 8.30 -26.00
CA GLU A 112 14.25 8.33 -27.16
C GLU A 112 14.45 9.74 -27.74
N ARG A 113 13.46 10.64 -27.58
CA ARG A 113 13.55 12.01 -28.11
C ARG A 113 14.50 12.89 -27.30
N SER A 114 14.46 12.75 -25.97
CA SER A 114 15.34 13.50 -25.07
C SER A 114 16.63 12.74 -24.73
N THR A 115 16.75 11.47 -25.12
CA THR A 115 17.85 10.57 -24.74
C THR A 115 18.08 10.53 -23.23
N ALA A 116 17.00 10.56 -22.47
CA ALA A 116 17.02 10.63 -21.01
C ALA A 116 15.95 9.73 -20.37
N TRP A 117 16.10 9.49 -19.06
CA TRP A 117 15.10 8.78 -18.26
C TRP A 117 14.05 9.76 -17.73
N ASP A 118 12.80 9.56 -18.11
CA ASP A 118 11.66 10.31 -17.57
C ASP A 118 11.07 9.59 -16.35
N LEU A 119 10.75 10.36 -15.31
CA LEU A 119 10.08 9.85 -14.11
C LEU A 119 8.59 9.66 -14.39
N VAL A 120 8.11 8.42 -14.31
CA VAL A 120 6.68 8.09 -14.43
C VAL A 120 5.98 8.29 -13.08
N PHE A 121 6.56 7.75 -12.01
CA PHE A 121 6.07 7.94 -10.65
C PHE A 121 7.15 7.64 -9.60
N SER A 122 6.95 8.14 -8.38
CA SER A 122 7.71 7.80 -7.19
C SER A 122 6.80 7.55 -5.99
N VAL A 123 7.20 6.65 -5.08
CA VAL A 123 6.46 6.30 -3.85
C VAL A 123 7.44 6.12 -2.69
N PRO A 124 7.16 6.65 -1.48
CA PRO A 124 5.96 7.41 -1.10
C PRO A 124 5.94 8.83 -1.68
N ASN A 125 4.74 9.36 -1.95
CA ASN A 125 4.53 10.76 -2.31
C ASN A 125 3.99 11.53 -1.09
N GLY A 126 4.87 12.29 -0.43
CA GLY A 126 4.52 13.07 0.76
C GLY A 126 4.37 12.23 2.04
N TYR A 127 3.87 12.88 3.10
CA TYR A 127 3.78 12.29 4.44
C TYR A 127 2.79 11.15 4.49
N CYS A 128 1.61 11.33 3.85
CA CYS A 128 0.57 10.33 3.86
C CYS A 128 1.11 9.03 3.32
N GLY A 129 1.81 8.97 2.18
CA GLY A 129 2.32 7.74 1.56
C GLY A 129 3.15 6.79 2.44
N ASN A 130 3.61 7.22 3.61
CA ASN A 130 4.29 6.37 4.59
C ASN A 130 3.31 5.52 5.40
N TYR A 131 3.60 4.22 5.49
CA TYR A 131 2.79 3.28 6.26
C TYR A 131 2.71 3.70 7.73
N GLY A 132 1.49 3.75 8.27
CA GLY A 132 1.24 4.06 9.68
C GLY A 132 1.54 5.52 10.08
N HIS A 133 1.60 6.46 9.12
CA HIS A 133 1.79 7.88 9.45
C HIS A 133 0.69 8.41 10.40
N CYS A 134 -0.56 8.06 10.10
CA CYS A 134 -1.69 8.29 10.99
C CYS A 134 -2.04 7.00 11.76
N GLY A 135 -2.50 7.16 13.00
CA GLY A 135 -2.81 6.03 13.89
C GLY A 135 -4.02 5.19 13.44
N PRO A 136 -4.28 4.07 14.12
CA PRO A 136 -5.43 3.22 13.80
C PRO A 136 -6.76 3.98 13.82
N ASN A 137 -7.64 3.64 12.88
CA ASN A 137 -8.94 4.27 12.68
C ASN A 137 -8.92 5.80 12.47
N SER A 138 -7.79 6.32 11.98
CA SER A 138 -7.64 7.70 11.52
C SER A 138 -7.30 7.72 10.04
N ILE A 139 -7.58 8.85 9.40
CA ILE A 139 -7.31 9.10 8.00
C ILE A 139 -6.19 10.14 7.86
N CYS A 140 -5.33 9.94 6.86
CA CYS A 140 -4.37 10.93 6.40
C CYS A 140 -4.92 11.68 5.18
N SER A 141 -4.89 13.01 5.21
CA SER A 141 -5.20 13.85 4.05
C SER A 141 -4.19 14.99 3.96
N LEU A 142 -3.58 15.15 2.77
CA LEU A 142 -2.65 16.25 2.52
C LEU A 142 -3.35 17.62 2.45
N ASP A 143 -4.66 17.63 2.21
CA ASP A 143 -5.48 18.84 2.05
C ASP A 143 -6.06 19.35 3.39
N GLN A 144 -5.84 18.61 4.48
CA GLN A 144 -6.43 18.90 5.78
C GLN A 144 -5.38 19.29 6.83
N THR A 145 -5.75 20.22 7.71
CA THR A 145 -4.99 20.55 8.91
C THR A 145 -5.86 20.28 10.13
N PRO A 146 -5.48 19.36 11.04
CA PRO A 146 -4.29 18.50 11.01
C PRO A 146 -4.37 17.43 9.89
N LEU A 147 -3.19 16.97 9.42
CA LEU A 147 -3.07 15.92 8.38
C LEU A 147 -3.79 14.62 8.77
N CYS A 148 -3.76 14.28 10.06
CA CYS A 148 -4.42 13.09 10.58
C CYS A 148 -5.71 13.46 11.31
N GLN A 149 -6.82 12.83 10.92
CA GLN A 149 -8.11 13.02 11.57
C GLN A 149 -8.75 11.68 11.92
N CYS A 150 -9.50 11.62 13.03
CA CYS A 150 -10.29 10.44 13.32
C CYS A 150 -11.39 10.26 12.27
N LEU A 151 -11.66 9.02 11.88
CA LEU A 151 -12.86 8.74 11.11
C LEU A 151 -14.10 9.26 11.83
N ARG A 152 -15.06 9.75 11.06
CA ARG A 152 -16.32 10.29 11.61
C ARG A 152 -16.99 9.25 12.51
N GLY A 153 -17.33 9.66 13.73
CA GLY A 153 -17.92 8.81 14.77
C GLY A 153 -16.92 8.21 15.76
N LEU A 154 -15.62 8.36 15.53
CA LEU A 154 -14.56 7.98 16.47
C LEU A 154 -14.01 9.20 17.17
N LYS A 155 -13.54 9.00 18.40
CA LYS A 155 -12.92 10.06 19.20
C LYS A 155 -11.48 9.72 19.51
N LEU A 156 -10.68 10.76 19.63
CA LEU A 156 -9.32 10.64 20.10
C LEU A 156 -9.31 10.09 21.53
N LYS A 157 -8.51 9.07 21.79
CA LYS A 157 -8.20 8.70 23.16
C LYS A 157 -7.30 9.80 23.76
N SER A 158 -7.85 10.58 24.68
CA SER A 158 -7.07 11.60 25.40
C SER A 158 -5.92 10.92 26.14
N GLN A 159 -4.69 11.19 25.70
CA GLN A 159 -3.51 11.02 26.53
C GLN A 159 -2.81 12.38 26.57
N ASN A 160 -2.59 12.88 27.78
CA ASN A 160 -2.00 14.18 28.09
C ASN A 160 -0.84 14.55 27.16
N ASN A 161 -0.85 15.80 26.70
CA ASN A 161 0.27 16.52 26.08
C ASN A 161 0.86 15.94 24.78
N GLN A 162 0.04 15.54 23.79
CA GLN A 162 0.56 15.19 22.46
C GLN A 162 -0.27 15.81 21.33
N THR A 163 0.43 16.29 20.30
CA THR A 163 -0.08 17.16 19.22
C THR A 163 -0.78 16.43 18.07
N TRP A 164 -0.85 15.09 18.08
CA TRP A 164 -1.35 14.30 16.94
C TRP A 164 -2.15 13.06 17.37
N PRO A 165 -3.21 12.66 16.62
CA PRO A 165 -4.04 11.52 16.97
C PRO A 165 -3.31 10.18 16.79
N ARG A 166 -2.84 9.56 17.89
CA ARG A 166 -2.24 8.22 17.85
C ARG A 166 -3.25 7.09 17.80
N LYS A 167 -4.47 7.29 18.30
CA LYS A 167 -5.50 6.25 18.31
C LYS A 167 -6.89 6.85 18.38
N CYS A 168 -7.74 6.48 17.42
CA CYS A 168 -9.14 6.82 17.42
C CYS A 168 -9.94 5.59 17.87
N GLU A 169 -10.74 5.77 18.92
CA GLU A 169 -11.57 4.71 19.50
C GLU A 169 -13.05 5.05 19.35
N ARG A 170 -13.87 4.01 19.27
CA ARG A 170 -15.32 4.16 19.27
C ARG A 170 -15.73 4.73 20.63
N SER A 171 -16.67 5.66 20.63
CA SER A 171 -17.19 6.24 21.89
C SER A 171 -18.16 5.31 22.62
N SER A 172 -18.65 4.26 21.96
CA SER A 172 -19.64 3.34 22.50
C SER A 172 -19.37 1.92 22.03
N ASP A 173 -19.74 0.96 22.88
CA ASP A 173 -19.75 -0.45 22.55
C ASP A 173 -20.74 -0.78 21.44
N CYS A 174 -20.51 -1.90 20.80
CA CYS A 174 -21.31 -2.42 19.70
C CYS A 174 -22.73 -2.79 20.15
N LYS A 175 -23.74 -2.22 19.49
CA LYS A 175 -25.16 -2.45 19.80
C LYS A 175 -25.91 -3.00 18.60
N SER A 176 -26.96 -3.78 18.87
CA SER A 176 -27.91 -4.19 17.85
C SER A 176 -28.52 -2.93 17.20
N GLY A 177 -28.37 -2.79 15.88
CA GLY A 177 -28.79 -1.60 15.13
C GLY A 177 -27.65 -0.64 14.74
N ASP A 178 -26.39 -0.98 15.03
CA ASP A 178 -25.23 -0.21 14.55
C ASP A 178 -25.23 -0.06 13.02
N GLN A 179 -24.87 1.13 12.55
CA GLN A 179 -24.79 1.48 11.14
C GLN A 179 -23.34 1.57 10.66
N PHE A 180 -23.15 1.33 9.36
CA PHE A 180 -21.87 1.50 8.68
C PHE A 180 -21.81 2.86 8.01
N LEU A 181 -20.70 3.57 8.19
CA LEU A 181 -20.41 4.78 7.42
C LEU A 181 -19.74 4.37 6.11
N LYS A 182 -20.35 4.74 4.98
CA LYS A 182 -19.70 4.65 3.69
C LYS A 182 -18.64 5.75 3.59
N LEU A 183 -17.44 5.33 3.21
CA LEU A 183 -16.29 6.19 3.02
C LEU A 183 -15.90 6.10 1.54
N ASP A 184 -15.96 7.22 0.83
CA ASP A 184 -15.69 7.31 -0.60
C ASP A 184 -14.28 7.88 -0.85
N ASP A 185 -13.63 7.43 -1.93
CA ASP A 185 -12.30 7.89 -2.38
C ASP A 185 -11.10 7.59 -1.46
N PHE A 186 -11.24 6.61 -0.56
CA PHE A 186 -10.15 6.22 0.35
C PHE A 186 -9.37 4.99 -0.10
N LYS A 187 -8.07 4.97 0.20
CA LYS A 187 -7.29 3.75 0.11
C LYS A 187 -7.77 2.74 1.14
N ALA A 188 -8.10 1.54 0.68
CA ALA A 188 -8.49 0.44 1.55
C ALA A 188 -7.39 0.12 2.56
N PRO A 189 -7.75 -0.24 3.80
CA PRO A 189 -6.80 -0.59 4.85
C PRO A 189 -5.92 -1.79 4.50
N ASP A 190 -4.77 -1.83 5.16
CA ASP A 190 -3.87 -2.98 5.10
C ASP A 190 -4.48 -4.17 5.86
N LEU A 191 -4.98 -3.94 7.08
CA LEU A 191 -5.58 -4.98 7.91
C LEU A 191 -6.99 -4.58 8.33
N LEU A 192 -7.90 -5.55 8.18
CA LEU A 192 -9.27 -5.54 8.70
C LEU A 192 -9.31 -6.52 9.87
N GLU A 193 -9.05 -6.05 11.08
CA GLU A 193 -9.23 -6.88 12.28
C GLU A 193 -10.67 -6.76 12.75
N SER A 194 -11.42 -7.83 13.02
CA SER A 194 -12.82 -7.64 13.44
C SER A 194 -12.92 -6.93 14.80
N LEU A 195 -13.58 -5.77 14.85
CA LEU A 195 -13.98 -5.07 16.06
C LEU A 195 -15.19 -5.73 16.72
N CYS A 196 -16.18 -6.17 15.94
CA CYS A 196 -17.42 -6.75 16.46
C CYS A 196 -18.01 -7.77 15.51
N GLN A 197 -18.70 -8.77 16.08
CA GLN A 197 -19.48 -9.78 15.36
C GLN A 197 -20.96 -9.56 15.64
N PHE A 198 -21.78 -9.50 14.59
CA PHE A 198 -23.23 -9.52 14.74
C PHE A 198 -23.85 -10.58 13.85
N GLN A 199 -24.93 -11.20 14.33
CA GLN A 199 -25.84 -11.99 13.51
C GLN A 199 -27.12 -11.18 13.29
N THR A 200 -27.39 -10.81 12.03
CA THR A 200 -28.67 -10.26 11.61
C THR A 200 -29.26 -11.18 10.55
N ASN A 201 -30.45 -11.72 10.79
CA ASN A 201 -31.18 -12.60 9.86
C ASN A 201 -30.34 -13.74 9.25
N GLY A 202 -29.55 -14.44 10.07
CA GLY A 202 -28.74 -15.59 9.63
C GLY A 202 -27.48 -15.23 8.83
N ARG A 203 -27.19 -13.95 8.56
CA ARG A 203 -25.92 -13.50 7.99
C ARG A 203 -25.02 -12.94 9.08
N ARG A 204 -23.77 -13.43 9.13
CA ARG A 204 -22.73 -12.84 9.98
C ARG A 204 -22.26 -11.54 9.32
N GLN A 205 -22.34 -10.44 10.06
CA GLN A 205 -21.75 -9.16 9.67
C GLN A 205 -20.59 -8.84 10.61
N TRP A 206 -19.50 -8.36 10.02
CA TRP A 206 -18.24 -8.07 10.71
C TRP A 206 -18.02 -6.56 10.68
N LEU A 207 -17.82 -5.94 11.84
CA LEU A 207 -17.21 -4.62 11.92
C LEU A 207 -15.71 -4.82 12.04
N PHE A 208 -14.90 -4.03 11.33
CA PHE A 208 -13.45 -4.17 11.34
C PHE A 208 -12.77 -2.91 11.91
N ASN A 209 -11.78 -3.11 12.77
CA ASN A 209 -10.67 -2.20 13.04
C ASN A 209 -9.94 -2.01 11.73
N VAL A 210 -9.75 -0.74 11.40
CA VAL A 210 -9.23 -0.37 10.11
C VAL A 210 -7.83 0.18 10.32
N VAL A 211 -6.83 -0.65 10.02
CA VAL A 211 -5.45 -0.18 9.92
C VAL A 211 -5.31 0.40 8.53
N TRP A 212 -5.65 1.69 8.43
CA TRP A 212 -5.46 2.44 7.21
C TRP A 212 -3.98 2.50 6.88
N GLY A 213 -3.71 2.47 5.60
CA GLY A 213 -2.54 3.18 5.16
C GLY A 213 -2.74 3.66 3.73
N PRO A 214 -1.75 4.28 3.13
CA PRO A 214 -2.01 5.62 2.59
C PRO A 214 -1.92 5.78 1.07
N ASP A 215 -2.58 6.81 0.53
CA ASP A 215 -2.57 7.18 -0.90
C ASP A 215 -1.17 7.25 -1.53
#